data_AF-A0A842NDE0-F1
#
_entry.id   AF-A0A842NDE0-F1
#
_cell.length_a   1.000
_cell.length_b   1.000
_cell.length_c   1.000
_cell.angle_alpha   90.00
_cell.angle_beta   90.00
_cell.angle_gamma   90.00
#
_symmetry.space_group_name_H-M   'P 1'
#
loop_
_entity.id
_entity.type
_entity.pdbx_description
1 polymer ?
#
loop_
_entity_poly.entity_id
_entity_poly.type
_entity_poly.pdbx_seq_one_letter_code
_entity_poly.pdbx_strand_id
1 'polypeptide(L)' 'MGLGSYWGEVLDVLQEIIPVYDKVNSYISFGKDSEHRNRAIKGKVKTGDKILDAGSGFGNMSKTALDSTDGEV' A
#
# COMPACT_ATOMS: atom_id res chain seq x y z
N MET A 1 -19.01 -7.44 21.40
CA MET A 1 -18.63 -6.34 20.50
C MET A 1 -17.34 -6.73 19.81
N GLY A 2 -17.33 -6.83 18.48
CA GLY A 2 -16.12 -7.15 17.70
C GLY A 2 -15.36 -8.39 18.18
N LEU A 3 -14.05 -8.44 17.89
CA LEU A 3 -13.13 -9.51 18.30
C LEU A 3 -12.60 -9.37 19.74
N GLY A 4 -12.92 -8.29 20.45
CA GLY A 4 -12.49 -8.09 21.84
C GLY A 4 -10.98 -8.21 22.03
N SER A 5 -10.55 -9.02 22.99
CA SER A 5 -9.12 -9.27 23.27
C SER A 5 -8.35 -9.89 22.11
N TYR A 6 -9.01 -10.60 21.18
CA TYR A 6 -8.38 -11.20 20.01
C TYR A 6 -7.97 -10.18 18.94
N TRP A 7 -8.44 -8.93 19.05
CA TRP A 7 -8.10 -7.92 18.06
C TRP A 7 -6.60 -7.62 18.01
N GLY A 8 -5.91 -7.69 19.16
CA GLY A 8 -4.46 -7.53 19.22
C GLY A 8 -3.73 -8.59 18.38
N GLU A 9 -4.07 -9.87 18.60
CA GLU A 9 -3.48 -10.98 17.85
C GLU A 9 -3.74 -10.88 16.34
N VAL A 10 -4.94 -10.43 15.94
CA VAL A 10 -5.24 -10.19 14.53
C VAL A 10 -4.37 -9.10 13.94
N LEU A 11 -4.13 -8.00 14.66
CA LEU A 11 -3.23 -6.95 14.20
C LEU A 11 -1.78 -7.43 14.09
N ASP A 12 -1.33 -8.26 15.02
CA ASP A 12 0.02 -8.82 15.01
C ASP A 12 0.23 -9.74 13.81
N VAL A 13 -0.70 -10.68 13.57
CA VAL A 13 -0.66 -11.57 12.40
C VAL A 13 -0.71 -10.79 11.09
N LEU A 14 -1.58 -9.78 11.00
CA LEU A 14 -1.64 -8.94 9.80
C LEU A 14 -0.30 -8.25 9.54
N GLN A 15 0.35 -7.69 10.57
CA GLN A 15 1.67 -7.06 10.45
C GLN A 15 2.76 -8.05 10.00
N GLU A 16 2.77 -9.27 10.55
CA GLU A 16 3.72 -10.30 10.15
C GLU A 16 3.57 -10.73 8.68
N ILE A 17 2.35 -10.66 8.15
CA ILE A 17 2.07 -11.05 6.76
C ILE A 17 2.45 -9.95 5.76
N ILE A 18 2.47 -8.66 6.14
CA ILE A 18 2.74 -7.55 5.19
C ILE A 18 4.04 -7.76 4.38
N PRO A 19 5.20 -8.08 4.99
CA PRO A 19 6.44 -8.31 4.23
C PRO A 19 6.36 -9.49 3.25
N VAL A 20 5.55 -10.50 3.57
CA VAL A 20 5.35 -11.67 2.70
C VAL A 20 4.60 -11.25 1.43
N TYR A 21 3.59 -10.38 1.57
CA TYR A 21 2.84 -9.86 0.42
C TYR A 21 3.72 -9.07 -0.55
N ASP A 22 4.66 -8.25 -0.08
CA ASP A 22 5.56 -7.51 -0.98
C ASP A 22 6.40 -8.46 -1.83
N LYS A 23 6.91 -9.54 -1.22
CA LYS A 23 7.67 -10.58 -1.94
C LYS A 23 6.78 -11.32 -2.94
N VAL A 24 5.58 -11.71 -2.55
CA VAL A 24 4.59 -12.36 -3.43
C VAL A 24 4.20 -11.45 -4.58
N ASN A 25 3.96 -10.17 -4.34
CA ASN A 25 3.63 -9.16 -5.35
C ASN A 25 4.73 -9.07 -6.41
N SER A 26 5.99 -9.11 -6.01
CA SER A 26 7.11 -9.14 -6.95
C SER A 26 7.12 -10.43 -7.78
N TYR A 27 6.89 -11.61 -7.16
CA TYR A 27 6.85 -12.87 -7.92
C TYR A 27 5.70 -12.94 -8.93
N ILE A 28 4.47 -12.63 -8.52
CA ILE A 28 3.29 -12.75 -9.39
C ILE A 28 3.29 -11.72 -10.52
N SER A 29 3.97 -10.59 -10.32
CA SER A 29 4.16 -9.55 -11.34
C SER A 29 5.39 -9.77 -12.21
N PHE A 30 6.14 -10.86 -12.01
CA PHE A 30 7.43 -11.09 -12.67
C PHE A 30 8.43 -9.94 -12.47
N GLY A 31 8.49 -9.40 -11.25
CA GLY A 31 9.37 -8.30 -10.87
C GLY A 31 8.90 -6.91 -11.30
N LYS A 32 7.66 -6.78 -11.78
CA LYS A 32 7.10 -5.53 -12.30
C LYS A 32 6.16 -4.80 -11.35
N ASP A 33 6.12 -5.20 -10.08
CA ASP A 33 5.23 -4.65 -9.07
C ASP A 33 5.38 -3.12 -8.96
N SER A 34 6.62 -2.61 -8.95
CA SER A 34 6.91 -1.17 -8.91
C SER A 34 6.44 -0.44 -10.18
N GLU A 35 6.60 -1.04 -11.35
CA GLU A 35 6.14 -0.46 -12.62
C GLU A 35 4.60 -0.34 -12.63
N HIS A 36 3.92 -1.38 -12.15
CA HIS A 36 2.47 -1.39 -12.06
C HIS A 36 1.93 -0.34 -11.09
N ARG A 37 2.56 -0.15 -9.92
CA ARG A 37 2.21 0.93 -8.97
C ARG A 37 2.37 2.30 -9.62
N ASN A 38 3.53 2.57 -10.22
CA ASN A 38 3.79 3.84 -10.89
C ASN A 38 2.78 4.11 -12.02
N ARG A 39 2.47 3.10 -12.84
CA ARG A 39 1.48 3.22 -13.92
C ARG A 39 0.05 3.46 -13.40
N ALA A 40 -0.27 2.96 -12.22
CA ALA A 40 -1.58 3.18 -11.61
C ALA A 40 -1.77 4.63 -11.13
N ILE A 41 -0.71 5.27 -10.64
CA ILE A 41 -0.71 6.63 -10.08
C ILE A 41 -0.47 7.69 -11.16
N LYS A 42 0.52 7.48 -12.03
CA LYS A 42 1.04 8.49 -12.95
C LYS A 42 -0.07 9.10 -13.82
N GLY A 43 -0.24 10.42 -13.71
CA GLY A 43 -1.22 11.20 -14.47
C GLY A 43 -2.67 11.03 -14.00
N LYS A 44 -2.93 10.25 -12.95
CA LYS A 44 -4.26 10.04 -12.37
C LYS A 44 -4.43 10.70 -11.01
N VAL A 45 -3.35 10.80 -10.25
CA VAL A 45 -3.26 11.56 -9.00
C VAL A 45 -2.59 12.90 -9.28
N LYS A 46 -3.10 13.97 -8.67
CA LYS A 46 -2.62 15.34 -8.81
C LYS A 46 -2.33 15.96 -7.46
N THR A 47 -1.50 16.99 -7.48
CA THR A 47 -1.21 17.83 -6.31
C THR A 47 -2.50 18.36 -5.67
N GLY A 48 -2.66 18.13 -4.37
CA GLY A 48 -3.81 18.54 -3.57
C GLY A 48 -5.03 17.59 -3.61
N ASP A 49 -4.90 16.43 -4.26
CA ASP A 49 -5.93 15.38 -4.22
C ASP A 49 -5.99 14.67 -2.87
N LYS A 50 -7.17 14.65 -2.25
CA LYS A 50 -7.41 13.84 -1.04
C LYS A 50 -7.59 12.36 -1.40
N ILE A 51 -6.67 11.51 -0.93
CA ILE A 51 -6.62 10.08 -1.26
C ILE A 51 -6.86 9.23 -0.02
N LEU A 52 -7.60 8.12 -0.18
CA LEU A 52 -7.72 7.05 0.81
C LEU A 52 -6.98 5.79 0.28
N ASP A 53 -5.90 5.40 0.94
CA ASP A 53 -5.15 4.17 0.66
C ASP A 53 -5.61 3.05 1.60
N ALA A 54 -6.66 2.33 1.19
CA ALA A 54 -7.24 1.25 1.98
C ALA A 54 -6.47 -0.07 1.74
N GLY A 55 -6.02 -0.72 2.82
CA GLY A 55 -5.19 -1.92 2.72
C GLY A 55 -3.75 -1.61 2.30
N SER A 56 -3.23 -0.46 2.74
CA SER A 56 -1.95 0.11 2.29
C SER A 56 -0.71 -0.70 2.70
N GLY A 57 -0.83 -1.63 3.66
CA GLY A 57 0.32 -2.31 4.25
C GLY A 57 1.31 -1.29 4.82
N PHE A 58 2.54 -1.26 4.31
CA PHE A 58 3.53 -0.24 4.66
C PHE A 58 3.38 1.10 3.93
N GLY A 59 2.31 1.30 3.15
CA GLY A 59 2.06 2.55 2.43
C GLY A 59 2.79 2.66 1.10
N ASN A 60 3.10 1.54 0.43
CA ASN A 60 3.83 1.55 -0.85
C ASN A 60 3.10 2.35 -1.94
N MET A 61 1.76 2.28 -1.98
CA MET A 61 0.94 3.08 -2.90
C MET A 61 0.92 4.56 -2.50
N SER A 62 0.64 4.86 -1.22
CA SER A 62 0.72 6.23 -0.68
C SER A 62 2.07 6.91 -0.97
N LYS A 63 3.18 6.20 -0.78
CA LYS A 63 4.52 6.69 -1.09
C LYS A 63 4.67 7.00 -2.58
N THR A 64 4.20 6.09 -3.44
CA THR A 64 4.24 6.31 -4.89
C THR A 64 3.40 7.53 -5.30
N ALA A 65 2.26 7.78 -4.62
CA ALA A 65 1.44 8.97 -4.84
C ALA A 65 2.17 10.25 -4.43
N LEU A 66 2.74 10.28 -3.22
CA LEU A 66 3.53 11.40 -2.70
C LEU A 66 4.73 11.72 -3.60
N ASP A 67 5.46 10.70 -4.03
CA ASP A 67 6.61 10.84 -4.93
C ASP A 67 6.19 11.42 -6.31
N SER A 68 4.93 11.21 -6.72
CA SER A 68 4.40 11.71 -7.99
C SER A 68 3.81 13.13 -7.90
N THR A 69 3.65 13.70 -6.72
CA THR A 69 3.02 15.02 -6.49
C THR A 69 3.86 15.96 -5.64
N ASP A 70 5.18 15.74 -5.60
CA ASP A 70 6.14 16.53 -4.82
C ASP A 70 5.76 16.64 -3.32
N GLY A 71 5.16 15.56 -2.78
CA GLY A 71 4.78 15.44 -1.38
C GLY A 71 3.44 16.08 -1.00
N GLU A 72 2.68 16.57 -1.98
CA GLU A 72 1.39 17.22 -1.74
C GLU A 72 0.25 16.39 -2.35
N VAL A 73 -0.52 15.70 -1.50
CA VAL A 73 -1.79 15.03 -1.81
C VAL A 73 -2.82 15.42 -0.74
#